data_AF-A0A1L7AIE4-F1
#
_entry.id   AF-A0A1L7AIE4-F1
#
_cell.length_a   1.000
_cell.length_b   1.000
_cell.length_c   1.000
_cell.angle_alpha   90.00
_cell.angle_beta   90.00
_cell.angle_gamma   90.00
#
_symmetry.space_group_name_H-M   'P 1'
#
loop_
_entity.id
_entity.type
_entity.pdbx_description
1 polymer ?
#
loop_
_entity_poly.entity_id
_entity_poly.type
_entity_poly.pdbx_seq_one_letter_code
_entity_poly.pdbx_strand_id
1 'polypeptide(L)'
;MWMRACVPGAAGLLALSLLAGIAAFLPAVPGAWAATPPRQPQAPARTAEREAVVQNATDMPLRELYLRPEGAAERGADRLGNEMLGPDASTRLRLGRGRECVFDVTAVFADDSEEKRARQDLCRNPRLVFGDPAVPKRSLLIENRSGQALRELYALPAGRLRDQNGTPNNTPNNTPNWGVDRLGEEPVGDGETFRLTLRVPDCRVDLRAVYEDDEAEEKRGVDACAVRNLVFDGSGVPHPPDIPLSFLNRHDAPIAELYVSGTDKDEWGPDRLETPLERGSRRRLDIPVDCTADMRIVFPNGAAEERREVDLCAETLIVLRPGWTVAARLDAGLAEPPPPRPGSLRLRNAARVPVVQLYVDAGRKEGGGPERGPDRLGRNVLGVGETLDLAPPEPGACGARLLAVLRDGTEIHHDSVDLCSGQELALR
;
A
#
# COMPACT_ATOMS: atom_id res chain seq x y z
N MET A 1 -44.05 30.62 -24.27
CA MET A 1 -44.43 30.47 -25.70
C MET A 1 -44.56 28.98 -25.99
N TRP A 2 -45.80 28.47 -26.17
CA TRP A 2 -46.18 27.16 -26.76
C TRP A 2 -45.53 25.85 -26.20
N MET A 3 -46.21 24.73 -25.93
CA MET A 3 -47.65 24.40 -25.84
C MET A 3 -47.86 23.10 -25.00
N ARG A 4 -49.10 22.60 -24.82
CA ARG A 4 -49.46 21.41 -24.01
C ARG A 4 -49.55 20.10 -24.84
N ALA A 5 -49.16 18.94 -24.26
CA ALA A 5 -49.66 17.58 -24.55
C ALA A 5 -49.07 16.57 -23.51
N CYS A 6 -49.76 15.74 -22.71
CA CYS A 6 -51.19 15.58 -22.33
C CYS A 6 -52.01 14.40 -22.96
N VAL A 7 -52.21 13.34 -22.14
CA VAL A 7 -53.28 12.27 -22.16
C VAL A 7 -53.25 11.22 -23.33
N PRO A 8 -54.09 10.13 -23.40
CA PRO A 8 -53.54 8.75 -23.28
C PRO A 8 -54.04 7.71 -24.33
N GLY A 9 -53.67 6.43 -24.13
CA GLY A 9 -54.42 5.25 -24.61
C GLY A 9 -53.77 3.92 -24.16
N ALA A 10 -54.39 2.73 -24.04
CA ALA A 10 -55.77 2.24 -23.80
C ALA A 10 -56.10 0.95 -24.60
N ALA A 11 -56.94 0.08 -24.03
CA ALA A 11 -57.70 -1.04 -24.63
C ALA A 11 -57.05 -2.44 -24.80
N GLY A 12 -57.90 -3.50 -24.69
CA GLY A 12 -57.56 -4.94 -24.68
C GLY A 12 -57.80 -5.58 -23.30
N LEU A 13 -58.98 -6.08 -22.85
CA LEU A 13 -60.04 -6.91 -23.49
C LEU A 13 -59.49 -8.28 -23.97
N LEU A 14 -60.04 -9.47 -23.71
CA LEU A 14 -61.15 -10.02 -22.88
C LEU A 14 -60.75 -11.50 -22.56
N ALA A 15 -61.42 -12.37 -21.76
CA ALA A 15 -62.76 -12.46 -21.14
C ALA A 15 -62.61 -12.99 -19.67
N LEU A 16 -63.58 -13.13 -18.76
CA LEU A 16 -65.04 -13.45 -18.76
C LEU A 16 -65.39 -14.94 -18.93
N SER A 17 -65.70 -15.61 -17.81
CA SER A 17 -66.44 -16.88 -17.73
C SER A 17 -67.07 -17.04 -16.34
N LEU A 18 -68.38 -16.72 -16.23
CA LEU A 18 -69.18 -17.10 -15.07
C LEU A 18 -69.60 -18.57 -15.20
N LEU A 19 -69.59 -19.31 -14.10
CA LEU A 19 -70.55 -20.38 -13.85
C LEU A 19 -71.02 -20.29 -12.41
N ALA A 20 -72.34 -20.33 -12.20
CA ALA A 20 -72.97 -20.05 -10.92
C ALA A 20 -73.91 -21.19 -10.51
N GLY A 21 -73.86 -21.56 -9.23
CA GLY A 21 -74.92 -22.24 -8.51
C GLY A 21 -75.17 -23.72 -8.83
N ILE A 22 -75.20 -24.53 -7.77
CA ILE A 22 -76.45 -25.15 -7.27
C ILE A 22 -76.19 -25.58 -5.84
N ALA A 23 -77.01 -25.10 -4.90
CA ALA A 23 -76.98 -25.54 -3.51
C ALA A 23 -78.12 -26.54 -3.30
N ALA A 24 -77.80 -27.83 -3.23
CA ALA A 24 -78.77 -28.89 -3.01
C ALA A 24 -78.84 -29.27 -1.52
N PHE A 25 -79.91 -28.87 -0.84
CA PHE A 25 -80.27 -29.40 0.48
C PHE A 25 -80.75 -30.84 0.33
N LEU A 26 -80.18 -31.76 1.12
CA LEU A 26 -80.70 -33.13 1.29
C LEU A 26 -80.71 -33.51 2.79
N PRO A 27 -81.69 -34.31 3.25
CA PRO A 27 -81.94 -34.52 4.66
C PRO A 27 -80.99 -35.53 5.31
N ALA A 28 -80.84 -35.43 6.63
CA ALA A 28 -80.10 -36.41 7.42
C ALA A 28 -80.83 -37.77 7.47
N VAL A 29 -80.09 -38.85 7.24
CA VAL A 29 -80.55 -40.24 7.42
C VAL A 29 -79.69 -40.88 8.52
N PRO A 30 -80.27 -41.37 9.63
CA PRO A 30 -79.52 -41.99 10.71
C PRO A 30 -79.24 -43.48 10.44
N GLY A 31 -78.04 -43.94 10.78
CA GLY A 31 -77.72 -45.36 10.94
C GLY A 31 -77.17 -46.08 9.71
N ALA A 32 -75.85 -46.02 9.53
CA ALA A 32 -75.09 -46.99 8.75
C ALA A 32 -73.84 -47.42 9.55
N TRP A 33 -73.53 -48.71 9.51
CA TRP A 33 -72.53 -49.35 10.37
C TRP A 33 -71.11 -48.89 10.00
N ALA A 34 -70.26 -48.68 11.02
CA ALA A 34 -68.86 -48.31 10.82
C ALA A 34 -68.05 -49.49 10.25
N ALA A 35 -68.00 -49.60 8.92
CA ALA A 35 -67.15 -50.55 8.23
C ALA A 35 -65.68 -50.12 8.35
N THR A 36 -64.87 -50.90 9.07
CA THR A 36 -63.42 -50.70 9.15
C THR A 36 -62.81 -50.74 7.75
N PRO A 37 -62.11 -49.69 7.29
CA PRO A 37 -61.52 -49.70 5.95
C PRO A 37 -60.48 -50.82 5.83
N PRO A 38 -60.38 -51.51 4.68
CA PRO A 38 -59.42 -52.58 4.49
C PRO A 38 -58.01 -52.03 4.68
N ARG A 39 -57.25 -52.67 5.57
CA ARG A 39 -55.90 -52.28 5.95
C ARG A 39 -54.98 -52.39 4.73
N GLN A 40 -54.73 -51.26 4.06
CA GLN A 40 -53.83 -51.21 2.91
C GLN A 40 -52.48 -51.85 3.29
N PRO A 41 -51.91 -52.72 2.43
CA PRO A 41 -50.59 -53.29 2.70
C PRO A 41 -49.58 -52.15 2.80
N GLN A 42 -48.94 -52.01 3.96
CA GLN A 42 -47.91 -51.00 4.15
C GLN A 42 -46.80 -51.25 3.14
N ALA A 43 -46.53 -50.26 2.29
CA ALA A 43 -45.37 -50.30 1.41
C ALA A 43 -44.12 -50.56 2.27
N PRO A 44 -43.17 -51.41 1.82
CA PRO A 44 -41.99 -51.72 2.61
C PRO A 44 -41.29 -50.42 2.98
N ALA A 45 -41.00 -50.25 4.28
CA ALA A 45 -40.43 -49.02 4.80
C ALA A 45 -39.12 -48.72 4.05
N ARG A 46 -39.17 -47.71 3.16
CA ARG A 46 -38.01 -47.27 2.39
C ARG A 46 -36.92 -46.94 3.39
N THR A 47 -35.77 -47.60 3.29
CA THR A 47 -34.65 -47.40 4.21
C THR A 47 -34.29 -45.92 4.20
N ALA A 48 -34.60 -45.23 5.31
CA ALA A 48 -34.46 -43.78 5.38
C ALA A 48 -33.00 -43.42 5.12
N GLU A 49 -32.78 -42.46 4.23
CA GLU A 49 -31.44 -41.93 3.97
C GLU A 49 -30.97 -41.21 5.23
N ARG A 50 -29.76 -41.52 5.69
CA ARG A 50 -29.21 -40.95 6.91
C ARG A 50 -28.78 -39.52 6.62
N GLU A 51 -29.26 -38.57 7.40
CA GLU A 51 -28.85 -37.16 7.34
C GLU A 51 -28.22 -36.73 8.67
N ALA A 52 -27.21 -35.88 8.59
CA ALA A 52 -26.67 -35.12 9.73
C ALA A 52 -26.80 -33.62 9.43
N VAL A 53 -27.08 -32.83 10.47
CA VAL A 53 -27.06 -31.37 10.35
C VAL A 53 -25.64 -30.88 10.61
N VAL A 54 -25.10 -30.08 9.69
CA VAL A 54 -23.86 -29.32 9.90
C VAL A 54 -24.26 -27.89 10.23
N GLN A 55 -23.69 -27.32 11.28
CA GLN A 55 -23.84 -25.92 11.66
C GLN A 55 -22.46 -25.27 11.76
N ASN A 56 -22.26 -24.19 11.02
CA ASN A 56 -21.12 -23.31 11.22
C ASN A 56 -21.51 -22.25 12.26
N ALA A 57 -21.04 -22.36 13.50
CA ALA A 57 -21.22 -21.37 14.55
C ALA A 57 -19.93 -20.56 14.80
N THR A 58 -19.10 -20.38 13.77
CA THR A 58 -17.98 -19.44 13.74
C THR A 58 -18.38 -18.12 13.05
N ASP A 59 -17.46 -17.15 12.99
CA ASP A 59 -17.61 -15.93 12.18
C ASP A 59 -16.89 -15.99 10.82
N MET A 60 -16.39 -17.17 10.40
CA MET A 60 -15.72 -17.38 9.11
C MET A 60 -16.49 -18.39 8.24
N PRO A 61 -16.47 -18.28 6.90
CA PRO A 61 -17.04 -19.31 6.03
C PRO A 61 -16.32 -20.66 6.20
N LEU A 62 -17.09 -21.74 6.27
CA LEU A 62 -16.57 -23.10 6.15
C LEU A 62 -16.50 -23.44 4.65
N ARG A 63 -15.29 -23.64 4.14
CA ARG A 63 -14.96 -23.78 2.72
C ARG A 63 -15.03 -25.24 2.26
N GLU A 64 -14.56 -26.17 3.09
CA GLU A 64 -14.57 -27.63 2.82
C GLU A 64 -14.98 -28.41 4.08
N LEU A 65 -15.65 -29.54 3.91
CA LEU A 65 -15.99 -30.49 4.96
C LEU A 65 -15.80 -31.94 4.48
N TYR A 66 -14.84 -32.64 5.07
CA TYR A 66 -14.56 -34.04 4.79
C TYR A 66 -15.11 -34.95 5.89
N LEU A 67 -15.80 -36.03 5.49
CA LEU A 67 -16.20 -37.14 6.35
C LEU A 67 -15.55 -38.44 5.89
N ARG A 68 -14.53 -38.89 6.63
CA ARG A 68 -13.82 -40.15 6.41
C ARG A 68 -14.35 -41.22 7.39
N PRO A 69 -14.83 -42.39 6.92
CA PRO A 69 -15.24 -43.48 7.81
C PRO A 69 -14.09 -43.96 8.71
N GLU A 70 -14.38 -44.38 9.94
CA GLU A 70 -13.37 -44.94 10.85
C GLU A 70 -12.61 -46.11 10.21
N GLY A 71 -11.29 -45.99 10.09
CA GLY A 71 -10.42 -46.99 9.46
C GLY A 71 -10.24 -46.87 7.93
N ALA A 72 -10.92 -45.95 7.25
CA ALA A 72 -10.64 -45.66 5.85
C ALA A 72 -9.30 -44.91 5.69
N ALA A 73 -8.57 -45.20 4.62
CA ALA A 73 -7.26 -44.58 4.36
C ALA A 73 -7.38 -43.13 3.90
N GLU A 74 -8.20 -42.88 2.87
CA GLU A 74 -8.33 -41.59 2.19
C GLU A 74 -9.28 -40.63 2.95
N ARG A 75 -9.03 -39.32 2.83
CA ARG A 75 -9.87 -38.24 3.40
C ARG A 75 -11.32 -38.26 2.88
N GLY A 76 -11.56 -38.86 1.70
CA GLY A 76 -12.84 -38.85 1.00
C GLY A 76 -13.05 -37.56 0.21
N ALA A 77 -14.14 -37.51 -0.57
CA ALA A 77 -14.57 -36.29 -1.25
C ALA A 77 -15.12 -35.25 -0.27
N ASP A 78 -14.99 -33.98 -0.64
CA ASP A 78 -15.65 -32.88 0.06
C ASP A 78 -17.19 -33.06 0.01
N ARG A 79 -17.85 -32.57 1.06
CA ARG A 79 -19.29 -32.71 1.30
C ARG A 79 -20.07 -31.42 1.10
N LEU A 80 -19.42 -30.29 0.82
CA LEU A 80 -20.06 -29.03 0.41
C LEU A 80 -19.98 -28.81 -1.11
N GLY A 81 -18.94 -29.34 -1.76
CA GLY A 81 -18.71 -29.30 -3.20
C GLY A 81 -18.17 -27.95 -3.65
N ASN A 82 -19.05 -27.14 -4.22
CA ASN A 82 -18.74 -25.77 -4.66
C ASN A 82 -19.45 -24.72 -3.78
N GLU A 83 -20.26 -25.13 -2.80
CA GLU A 83 -20.96 -24.23 -1.88
C GLU A 83 -20.09 -23.96 -0.64
N MET A 84 -19.98 -22.71 -0.19
CA MET A 84 -19.39 -22.40 1.12
C MET A 84 -20.48 -22.30 2.18
N LEU A 85 -20.32 -22.97 3.33
CA LEU A 85 -21.24 -22.83 4.46
C LEU A 85 -20.85 -21.60 5.27
N GLY A 86 -21.42 -20.45 4.91
CA GLY A 86 -21.14 -19.16 5.53
C GLY A 86 -21.37 -19.08 7.06
N PRO A 87 -20.93 -17.99 7.71
CA PRO A 87 -21.10 -17.78 9.14
C PRO A 87 -22.55 -17.97 9.62
N ASP A 88 -22.71 -18.64 10.77
CA ASP A 88 -24.00 -18.98 11.41
C ASP A 88 -24.95 -19.87 10.59
N ALA A 89 -24.58 -20.29 9.38
CA ALA A 89 -25.42 -21.11 8.52
C ALA A 89 -25.47 -22.58 8.96
N SER A 90 -26.49 -23.31 8.50
CA SER A 90 -26.60 -24.76 8.69
C SER A 90 -27.10 -25.46 7.44
N THR A 91 -26.50 -26.60 7.09
CA THR A 91 -26.91 -27.46 5.96
C THR A 91 -27.21 -28.89 6.43
N ARG A 92 -27.90 -29.68 5.59
CA ARG A 92 -28.16 -31.11 5.82
C ARG A 92 -27.29 -31.95 4.91
N LEU A 93 -26.36 -32.68 5.51
CA LEU A 93 -25.47 -33.59 4.82
C LEU A 93 -26.06 -35.00 4.78
N ARG A 94 -26.21 -35.57 3.58
CA ARG A 94 -26.57 -36.97 3.37
C ARG A 94 -25.36 -37.87 3.60
N LEU A 95 -25.50 -38.77 4.58
CA LEU A 95 -24.59 -39.90 4.84
C LEU A 95 -24.95 -41.13 3.99
N GLY A 96 -26.00 -41.03 3.16
CA GLY A 96 -26.46 -42.09 2.27
C GLY A 96 -27.17 -43.22 3.01
N ARG A 97 -27.00 -44.45 2.51
CA ARG A 97 -27.67 -45.67 3.02
C ARG A 97 -26.69 -46.66 3.68
N GLY A 98 -25.50 -46.18 4.04
CA GLY A 98 -24.44 -46.99 4.64
C GLY A 98 -24.78 -47.51 6.04
N ARG A 99 -23.98 -48.49 6.49
CA ARG A 99 -23.92 -48.91 7.90
C ARG A 99 -22.88 -48.13 8.71
N GLU A 100 -22.09 -47.31 8.03
CA GLU A 100 -21.09 -46.43 8.64
C GLU A 100 -21.77 -45.35 9.48
N CYS A 101 -21.24 -45.15 10.67
CA CYS A 101 -21.77 -44.24 11.68
C CYS A 101 -20.70 -43.37 12.34
N VAL A 102 -19.47 -43.90 12.45
CA VAL A 102 -18.33 -43.23 13.08
C VAL A 102 -17.41 -42.68 11.99
N PHE A 103 -17.16 -41.37 12.03
CA PHE A 103 -16.37 -40.66 11.02
C PHE A 103 -15.28 -39.79 11.67
N ASP A 104 -14.10 -39.77 11.07
CA ASP A 104 -13.15 -38.67 11.26
C ASP A 104 -13.59 -37.49 10.39
N VAL A 105 -13.67 -36.31 10.99
CA VAL A 105 -14.12 -35.08 10.35
C VAL A 105 -12.93 -34.14 10.17
N THR A 106 -12.78 -33.55 8.99
CA THR A 106 -11.98 -32.33 8.79
C THR A 106 -12.90 -31.23 8.26
N ALA A 107 -12.96 -30.10 8.95
CA ALA A 107 -13.44 -28.84 8.42
C ALA A 107 -12.25 -27.99 7.95
N VAL A 108 -12.38 -27.30 6.81
CA VAL A 108 -11.40 -26.30 6.34
C VAL A 108 -12.13 -24.98 6.15
N PHE A 109 -11.68 -23.92 6.82
CA PHE A 109 -12.30 -22.60 6.75
C PHE A 109 -11.71 -21.75 5.61
N ALA A 110 -12.27 -20.55 5.41
CA ALA A 110 -11.77 -19.60 4.41
C ALA A 110 -10.32 -19.11 4.67
N ASP A 111 -9.83 -19.18 5.90
CA ASP A 111 -8.44 -18.87 6.30
C ASP A 111 -7.49 -20.08 6.21
N ASP A 112 -7.90 -21.13 5.49
CA ASP A 112 -7.25 -22.44 5.38
C ASP A 112 -6.96 -23.14 6.72
N SER A 113 -7.54 -22.68 7.83
CA SER A 113 -7.44 -23.37 9.10
C SER A 113 -8.24 -24.68 9.10
N GLU A 114 -7.61 -25.76 9.56
CA GLU A 114 -8.25 -27.09 9.62
C GLU A 114 -8.70 -27.45 11.05
N GLU A 115 -10.01 -27.65 11.27
CA GLU A 115 -10.51 -28.28 12.51
C GLU A 115 -10.74 -29.79 12.29
N LYS A 116 -10.03 -30.61 13.08
CA LYS A 116 -10.07 -32.08 12.97
C LYS A 116 -10.73 -32.71 14.20
N ARG A 117 -11.76 -33.54 13.97
CA ARG A 117 -12.48 -34.28 15.02
C ARG A 117 -12.51 -35.76 14.70
N ALA A 118 -11.75 -36.56 15.44
CA ALA A 118 -11.75 -38.01 15.27
C ALA A 118 -13.07 -38.65 15.76
N ARG A 119 -13.45 -39.79 15.19
CA ARG A 119 -14.45 -40.73 15.74
C ARG A 119 -15.81 -40.12 16.15
N GLN A 120 -16.38 -39.27 15.31
CA GLN A 120 -17.71 -38.69 15.53
C GLN A 120 -18.82 -39.68 15.13
N ASP A 121 -19.62 -40.15 16.09
CA ASP A 121 -20.80 -41.01 15.84
C ASP A 121 -22.01 -40.18 15.39
N LEU A 122 -22.15 -40.03 14.07
CA LEU A 122 -23.23 -39.27 13.43
C LEU A 122 -24.57 -40.03 13.39
N CYS A 123 -24.59 -41.33 13.71
CA CYS A 123 -25.84 -42.09 13.84
C CYS A 123 -26.49 -41.87 15.21
N ARG A 124 -25.68 -41.70 16.27
CA ARG A 124 -26.15 -41.36 17.62
C ARG A 124 -26.34 -39.85 17.78
N ASN A 125 -25.42 -39.06 17.25
CA ASN A 125 -25.43 -37.60 17.34
C ASN A 125 -25.40 -36.99 15.92
N PRO A 126 -26.54 -36.90 15.21
CA PRO A 126 -26.62 -36.39 13.83
C PRO A 126 -26.48 -34.86 13.73
N ARG A 127 -25.52 -34.27 14.47
CA ARG A 127 -25.22 -32.84 14.50
C ARG A 127 -23.72 -32.60 14.64
N LEU A 128 -23.13 -31.90 13.67
CA LEU A 128 -21.79 -31.34 13.75
C LEU A 128 -21.91 -29.82 13.89
N VAL A 129 -21.39 -29.26 14.99
CA VAL A 129 -21.38 -27.82 15.24
C VAL A 129 -19.92 -27.36 15.32
N PHE A 130 -19.50 -26.49 14.41
CA PHE A 130 -18.17 -25.89 14.38
C PHE A 130 -18.18 -24.53 15.09
N GLY A 131 -17.13 -24.18 15.83
CA GLY A 131 -17.19 -23.08 16.80
C GLY A 131 -18.14 -23.35 17.98
N ASP A 132 -18.47 -22.30 18.73
CA ASP A 132 -19.41 -22.35 19.85
C ASP A 132 -20.59 -21.38 19.62
N PRO A 133 -21.83 -21.89 19.46
CA PRO A 133 -23.00 -21.04 19.26
C PRO A 133 -23.32 -20.14 20.45
N ALA A 134 -22.86 -20.47 21.67
CA ALA A 134 -23.10 -19.68 22.88
C ALA A 134 -22.23 -18.42 22.98
N VAL A 135 -21.11 -18.33 22.23
CA VAL A 135 -20.30 -17.11 22.16
C VAL A 135 -21.14 -15.97 21.56
N PRO A 136 -21.30 -14.82 22.24
CA PRO A 136 -22.13 -13.74 21.72
C PRO A 136 -21.57 -13.15 20.41
N LYS A 137 -22.46 -12.84 19.46
CA LYS A 137 -22.09 -12.00 18.33
C LYS A 137 -21.90 -10.55 18.80
N ARG A 138 -20.87 -9.88 18.28
CA ARG A 138 -20.65 -8.43 18.37
C ARG A 138 -20.66 -7.86 16.97
N SER A 139 -21.29 -6.70 16.78
CA SER A 139 -21.29 -5.98 15.51
C SER A 139 -20.73 -4.59 15.73
N LEU A 140 -19.70 -4.26 14.97
CA LEU A 140 -19.11 -2.93 14.87
C LEU A 140 -19.60 -2.29 13.57
N LEU A 141 -19.96 -1.01 13.63
CA LEU A 141 -19.87 -0.17 12.45
C LEU A 141 -18.40 0.25 12.31
N ILE A 142 -17.87 0.05 11.12
CA ILE A 142 -16.54 0.50 10.70
C ILE A 142 -16.80 1.68 9.77
N GLU A 143 -16.16 2.82 10.03
CA GLU A 143 -16.37 4.06 9.27
C GLU A 143 -15.02 4.48 8.68
N ASN A 144 -14.95 4.60 7.36
CA ASN A 144 -13.76 5.05 6.67
C ASN A 144 -13.75 6.58 6.55
N ARG A 145 -12.63 7.22 6.90
CA ARG A 145 -12.40 8.66 6.83
C ARG A 145 -10.94 9.00 6.48
N SER A 146 -10.19 8.09 5.86
CA SER A 146 -8.78 8.32 5.51
C SER A 146 -8.60 9.22 4.28
N GLY A 147 -9.66 9.50 3.53
CA GLY A 147 -9.55 10.11 2.20
C GLY A 147 -9.18 9.14 1.07
N GLN A 148 -9.03 7.85 1.39
CA GLN A 148 -8.67 6.75 0.48
C GLN A 148 -9.70 5.63 0.54
N ALA A 149 -9.75 4.77 -0.48
CA ALA A 149 -10.55 3.54 -0.39
C ALA A 149 -9.92 2.53 0.60
N LEU A 150 -10.74 1.99 1.51
CA LEU A 150 -10.37 0.87 2.38
C LEU A 150 -10.53 -0.43 1.59
N ARG A 151 -9.40 -1.07 1.27
CA ARG A 151 -9.30 -2.21 0.36
C ARG A 151 -9.46 -3.55 1.07
N GLU A 152 -8.95 -3.68 2.30
CA GLU A 152 -9.06 -4.88 3.14
C GLU A 152 -9.33 -4.50 4.61
N LEU A 153 -10.08 -5.33 5.33
CA LEU A 153 -10.29 -5.21 6.77
C LEU A 153 -10.16 -6.58 7.46
N TYR A 154 -9.10 -6.73 8.24
CA TYR A 154 -8.87 -7.91 9.06
C TYR A 154 -9.33 -7.69 10.50
N ALA A 155 -9.83 -8.76 11.13
CA ALA A 155 -10.25 -8.72 12.53
C ALA A 155 -10.12 -10.09 13.23
N LEU A 156 -9.43 -10.09 14.37
CA LEU A 156 -9.16 -11.27 15.19
C LEU A 156 -9.47 -11.00 16.67
N PRO A 157 -9.87 -12.02 17.46
CA PRO A 157 -9.90 -11.93 18.92
C PRO A 157 -8.51 -11.54 19.45
N ALA A 158 -8.43 -10.56 20.35
CA ALA A 158 -7.17 -9.95 20.72
C ALA A 158 -6.15 -10.97 21.28
N GLY A 159 -4.89 -10.84 20.89
CA GLY A 159 -3.83 -11.78 21.28
C GLY A 159 -3.86 -13.14 20.57
N ARG A 160 -4.71 -13.32 19.53
CA ARG A 160 -4.60 -14.47 18.61
C ARG A 160 -3.58 -14.30 17.49
N LEU A 161 -2.98 -13.12 17.34
CA LEU A 161 -1.97 -12.84 16.31
C LEU A 161 -0.79 -13.81 16.44
N ARG A 162 -0.60 -14.64 15.41
CA ARG A 162 0.51 -15.57 15.25
C ARG A 162 1.45 -15.07 14.17
N ASP A 163 2.70 -15.51 14.25
CA ASP A 163 3.63 -15.38 13.14
C ASP A 163 3.33 -16.43 12.04
N GLN A 164 4.07 -16.38 10.92
CA GLN A 164 3.90 -17.32 9.80
C GLN A 164 4.22 -18.79 10.16
N ASN A 165 4.94 -19.06 11.25
CA ASN A 165 5.23 -20.41 11.75
C ASN A 165 4.21 -20.90 12.78
N GLY A 166 3.18 -20.10 13.10
CA GLY A 166 2.15 -20.41 14.08
C GLY A 166 2.57 -20.14 15.54
N THR A 167 3.75 -19.56 15.77
CA THR A 167 4.21 -19.15 17.11
C THR A 167 3.46 -17.88 17.56
N PRO A 168 3.19 -17.69 18.87
CA PRO A 168 2.68 -16.42 19.38
C PRO A 168 3.69 -15.30 19.09
N ASN A 169 3.24 -14.20 18.49
CA ASN A 169 4.17 -13.21 17.95
C ASN A 169 4.99 -12.49 19.05
N ASN A 170 6.29 -12.74 19.06
CA ASN A 170 7.29 -12.13 19.96
C ASN A 170 8.57 -11.68 19.21
N THR A 171 8.51 -11.59 17.88
CA THR A 171 9.69 -11.31 17.01
C THR A 171 9.35 -10.24 15.96
N PRO A 172 10.09 -9.12 15.86
CA PRO A 172 9.71 -8.00 14.98
C PRO A 172 9.63 -8.32 13.48
N ASN A 173 10.40 -9.29 12.99
CA ASN A 173 10.66 -9.48 11.55
C ASN A 173 9.70 -10.48 10.86
N ASN A 174 8.48 -10.70 11.40
CA ASN A 174 7.54 -11.63 10.78
C ASN A 174 6.13 -11.03 10.74
N THR A 175 5.60 -10.85 9.53
CA THR A 175 4.27 -10.26 9.30
C THR A 175 3.21 -11.09 10.03
N PRO A 176 2.40 -10.48 10.93
CA PRO A 176 1.39 -11.24 11.66
C PRO A 176 0.37 -11.85 10.69
N ASN A 177 -0.02 -13.11 10.92
CA ASN A 177 -1.16 -13.68 10.22
C ASN A 177 -2.44 -13.05 10.78
N TRP A 178 -3.06 -12.21 9.96
CA TRP A 178 -4.27 -11.44 10.27
C TRP A 178 -5.58 -12.18 9.92
N GLY A 179 -5.49 -13.40 9.36
CA GLY A 179 -6.63 -14.21 8.91
C GLY A 179 -7.14 -13.80 7.54
N VAL A 180 -8.41 -14.12 7.24
CA VAL A 180 -9.10 -13.61 6.05
C VAL A 180 -9.49 -12.15 6.21
N ASP A 181 -9.51 -11.45 5.08
CA ASP A 181 -10.27 -10.20 4.93
C ASP A 181 -11.75 -10.44 5.27
N ARG A 182 -12.40 -9.38 5.76
CA ARG A 182 -13.80 -9.38 6.18
C ARG A 182 -14.70 -8.53 5.27
N LEU A 183 -14.16 -7.75 4.33
CA LEU A 183 -14.95 -6.94 3.38
C LEU A 183 -15.50 -7.80 2.23
N GLY A 184 -14.65 -8.61 1.62
CA GLY A 184 -14.91 -9.34 0.38
C GLY A 184 -14.38 -8.59 -0.86
N GLU A 185 -15.08 -8.72 -1.98
CA GLU A 185 -14.67 -8.12 -3.27
C GLU A 185 -15.02 -6.63 -3.40
N GLU A 186 -15.81 -6.07 -2.46
CA GLU A 186 -16.27 -4.67 -2.48
C GLU A 186 -15.49 -3.83 -1.45
N PRO A 187 -14.61 -2.89 -1.88
CA PRO A 187 -13.91 -1.97 -0.97
C PRO A 187 -14.86 -0.89 -0.43
N VAL A 188 -14.47 -0.24 0.67
CA VAL A 188 -15.28 0.79 1.36
C VAL A 188 -14.70 2.17 1.06
N GLY A 189 -15.45 3.03 0.37
CA GLY A 189 -15.02 4.37 -0.01
C GLY A 189 -14.84 5.32 1.18
N ASP A 190 -14.21 6.47 0.95
CA ASP A 190 -14.12 7.53 1.97
C ASP A 190 -15.53 8.03 2.38
N GLY A 191 -15.75 8.17 3.68
CA GLY A 191 -17.04 8.51 4.27
C GLY A 191 -18.07 7.36 4.29
N GLU A 192 -17.75 6.18 3.74
CA GLU A 192 -18.64 5.01 3.76
C GLU A 192 -18.48 4.17 5.03
N THR A 193 -19.41 3.22 5.24
CA THR A 193 -19.44 2.38 6.45
C THR A 193 -19.69 0.91 6.18
N PHE A 194 -18.88 0.04 6.78
CA PHE A 194 -19.03 -1.41 6.75
C PHE A 194 -19.53 -1.96 8.10
N ARG A 195 -20.28 -3.07 8.09
CA ARG A 195 -20.81 -3.70 9.33
C ARG A 195 -20.10 -5.03 9.63
N LEU A 196 -18.92 -4.91 10.22
CA LEU A 196 -18.18 -6.05 10.76
C LEU A 196 -18.98 -6.76 11.84
N THR A 197 -19.09 -8.09 11.77
CA THR A 197 -19.74 -8.92 12.81
C THR A 197 -18.87 -10.12 13.15
N LEU A 198 -18.62 -10.32 14.46
CA LEU A 198 -17.65 -11.27 15.00
C LEU A 198 -18.26 -12.08 16.16
N ARG A 199 -17.68 -13.25 16.44
CA ARG A 199 -18.00 -14.09 17.61
C ARG A 199 -16.82 -14.07 18.59
N VAL A 200 -16.83 -13.06 19.47
CA VAL A 200 -15.74 -12.81 20.44
C VAL A 200 -16.24 -12.95 21.89
N PRO A 201 -15.62 -13.80 22.73
CA PRO A 201 -16.06 -14.01 24.11
C PRO A 201 -15.78 -12.79 24.99
N ASP A 202 -14.52 -12.33 25.03
CA ASP A 202 -14.02 -11.33 25.99
C ASP A 202 -14.09 -9.89 25.48
N CYS A 203 -14.91 -9.64 24.45
CA CYS A 203 -15.09 -8.35 23.76
C CYS A 203 -13.83 -7.73 23.11
N ARG A 204 -12.61 -8.22 23.38
CA ARG A 204 -11.35 -7.66 22.85
C ARG A 204 -11.05 -8.14 21.44
N VAL A 205 -10.78 -7.19 20.54
CA VAL A 205 -10.51 -7.42 19.11
C VAL A 205 -9.26 -6.64 18.70
N ASP A 206 -8.37 -7.28 17.95
CA ASP A 206 -7.33 -6.60 17.17
C ASP A 206 -7.85 -6.48 15.72
N LEU A 207 -7.76 -5.28 15.13
CA LEU A 207 -8.16 -5.02 13.74
C LEU A 207 -7.00 -4.40 12.95
N ARG A 208 -6.95 -4.67 11.65
CA ARG A 208 -6.08 -4.02 10.67
C ARG A 208 -6.88 -3.62 9.44
N ALA A 209 -6.83 -2.35 9.09
CA ALA A 209 -7.24 -1.82 7.79
C ALA A 209 -6.05 -1.87 6.82
N VAL A 210 -6.32 -2.06 5.53
CA VAL A 210 -5.37 -1.82 4.44
C VAL A 210 -6.06 -0.95 3.38
N TYR A 211 -5.40 0.12 2.97
CA TYR A 211 -5.92 1.10 2.03
C TYR A 211 -5.52 0.78 0.58
N GLU A 212 -5.89 1.63 -0.37
CA GLU A 212 -5.65 1.43 -1.81
C GLU A 212 -4.19 1.60 -2.26
N ASP A 213 -3.35 2.20 -1.41
CA ASP A 213 -1.89 2.36 -1.55
C ASP A 213 -1.08 1.29 -0.78
N ASP A 214 -1.76 0.24 -0.32
CA ASP A 214 -1.26 -0.84 0.54
C ASP A 214 -0.74 -0.41 1.93
N GLU A 215 -0.88 0.86 2.31
CA GLU A 215 -0.64 1.30 3.69
C GLU A 215 -1.70 0.73 4.64
N ALA A 216 -1.30 0.51 5.89
CA ALA A 216 -2.11 -0.22 6.86
C ALA A 216 -2.21 0.45 8.23
N GLU A 217 -3.45 0.62 8.71
CA GLU A 217 -3.73 1.14 10.04
C GLU A 217 -4.17 0.00 10.98
N GLU A 218 -3.54 -0.11 12.15
CA GLU A 218 -3.85 -1.14 13.15
C GLU A 218 -4.53 -0.55 14.40
N LYS A 219 -5.65 -1.16 14.83
CA LYS A 219 -6.36 -0.80 16.07
C LYS A 219 -6.43 -2.02 16.98
N ARG A 220 -5.59 -2.03 18.01
CA ARG A 220 -5.33 -3.19 18.89
C ARG A 220 -6.12 -3.11 20.21
N GLY A 221 -6.58 -4.25 20.71
CA GLY A 221 -7.28 -4.36 21.99
C GLY A 221 -8.65 -3.67 22.09
N VAL A 222 -9.31 -3.39 20.96
CA VAL A 222 -10.59 -2.68 20.87
C VAL A 222 -11.68 -3.42 21.65
N ASP A 223 -12.43 -2.69 22.49
CA ASP A 223 -13.57 -3.24 23.23
C ASP A 223 -14.85 -3.21 22.37
N ALA A 224 -15.14 -4.29 21.66
CA ALA A 224 -16.34 -4.45 20.82
C ALA A 224 -17.66 -4.66 21.60
N CYS A 225 -17.67 -4.38 22.91
CA CYS A 225 -18.87 -4.31 23.75
C CYS A 225 -19.16 -2.87 24.23
N ALA A 226 -18.12 -2.05 24.40
CA ALA A 226 -18.24 -0.61 24.65
C ALA A 226 -18.33 0.21 23.35
N VAL A 227 -17.45 -0.10 22.37
CA VAL A 227 -17.40 0.56 21.06
C VAL A 227 -18.50 0.01 20.16
N ARG A 228 -19.16 0.90 19.42
CA ARG A 228 -20.18 0.57 18.40
C ARG A 228 -19.86 1.09 17.01
N ASN A 229 -19.13 2.21 16.94
CA ASN A 229 -18.60 2.78 15.72
C ASN A 229 -17.08 2.93 15.90
N LEU A 230 -16.30 2.48 14.92
CA LEU A 230 -14.85 2.50 14.93
C LEU A 230 -14.38 3.19 13.64
N VAL A 231 -13.85 4.40 13.79
CA VAL A 231 -13.35 5.21 12.68
C VAL A 231 -11.92 4.80 12.35
N PHE A 232 -11.65 4.56 11.08
CA PHE A 232 -10.32 4.48 10.48
C PHE A 232 -10.11 5.76 9.67
N ASP A 233 -9.03 6.49 9.93
CA ASP A 233 -8.81 7.86 9.43
C ASP A 233 -7.37 8.09 8.94
N GLY A 234 -6.61 7.01 8.72
CA GLY A 234 -5.21 7.04 8.28
C GLY A 234 -4.22 7.46 9.37
N SER A 235 -4.68 8.07 10.48
CA SER A 235 -3.78 8.60 11.51
C SER A 235 -3.02 7.51 12.29
N GLY A 236 -3.51 6.27 12.25
CA GLY A 236 -2.83 5.09 12.80
C GLY A 236 -1.96 4.29 11.80
N VAL A 237 -1.73 4.79 10.58
CA VAL A 237 -0.72 4.22 9.67
C VAL A 237 0.69 4.46 10.25
N PRO A 238 1.58 3.44 10.30
CA PRO A 238 2.97 3.61 10.71
C PRO A 238 3.75 4.49 9.74
N HIS A 239 3.95 5.76 10.09
CA HIS A 239 4.80 6.66 9.31
C HIS A 239 6.29 6.46 9.69
N PRO A 240 7.20 6.31 8.71
CA PRO A 240 8.65 6.26 8.99
C PRO A 240 9.17 7.62 9.51
N PRO A 241 10.30 7.65 10.24
CA PRO A 241 10.83 8.88 10.82
C PRO A 241 11.38 9.86 9.76
N ASP A 242 11.26 11.16 10.02
CA ASP A 242 11.93 12.19 9.22
C ASP A 242 13.46 12.15 9.44
N ILE A 243 14.21 11.70 8.43
CA ILE A 243 15.68 11.71 8.44
C ILE A 243 16.20 13.02 7.81
N PRO A 244 16.98 13.83 8.55
CA PRO A 244 17.50 15.12 8.07
C PRO A 244 18.73 14.96 7.16
N LEU A 245 18.52 14.98 5.85
CA LEU A 245 19.56 14.74 4.84
C LEU A 245 20.05 16.01 4.16
N SER A 246 21.31 16.00 3.75
CA SER A 246 21.92 17.04 2.91
C SER A 246 22.25 16.51 1.52
N PHE A 247 21.72 17.15 0.48
CA PHE A 247 22.02 16.85 -0.92
C PHE A 247 22.88 17.97 -1.50
N LEU A 248 24.06 17.64 -2.01
CA LEU A 248 24.98 18.56 -2.68
C LEU A 248 25.14 18.15 -4.14
N ASN A 249 24.72 19.00 -5.07
CA ASN A 249 24.91 18.74 -6.49
C ASN A 249 26.34 19.09 -6.94
N ARG A 250 27.11 18.06 -7.32
CA ARG A 250 28.41 18.11 -8.01
C ARG A 250 28.35 17.44 -9.40
N HIS A 251 27.15 17.23 -9.93
CA HIS A 251 26.93 16.85 -11.32
C HIS A 251 27.03 18.08 -12.24
N ASP A 252 27.36 17.87 -13.52
CA ASP A 252 27.52 18.97 -14.47
C ASP A 252 26.19 19.53 -15.02
N ALA A 253 25.08 18.94 -14.62
CA ALA A 253 23.72 19.41 -14.89
C ALA A 253 22.98 19.73 -13.57
N PRO A 254 22.04 20.69 -13.57
CA PRO A 254 21.07 20.80 -12.48
C PRO A 254 20.22 19.53 -12.42
N ILE A 255 19.83 19.13 -11.22
CA ILE A 255 18.92 18.00 -10.98
C ILE A 255 17.51 18.58 -10.91
N ALA A 256 16.59 18.07 -11.73
CA ALA A 256 15.21 18.56 -11.80
C ALA A 256 14.39 18.05 -10.61
N GLU A 257 14.42 16.73 -10.41
CA GLU A 257 13.61 15.99 -9.43
C GLU A 257 14.53 15.07 -8.60
N LEU A 258 14.16 14.83 -7.33
CA LEU A 258 14.80 13.88 -6.42
C LEU A 258 13.72 13.04 -5.73
N TYR A 259 13.79 11.72 -5.89
CA TYR A 259 12.93 10.79 -5.20
C TYR A 259 13.73 9.96 -4.19
N VAL A 260 13.10 9.69 -3.05
CA VAL A 260 13.60 8.81 -2.00
C VAL A 260 12.42 7.99 -1.49
N SER A 261 12.51 6.67 -1.54
CA SER A 261 11.44 5.72 -1.19
C SER A 261 11.99 4.55 -0.36
N GLY A 262 11.11 3.81 0.32
CA GLY A 262 11.49 2.60 1.06
C GLY A 262 11.94 1.48 0.12
N THR A 263 12.84 0.61 0.57
CA THR A 263 13.31 -0.55 -0.22
C THR A 263 12.23 -1.62 -0.45
N ASP A 264 11.09 -1.49 0.23
CA ASP A 264 9.88 -2.32 0.15
C ASP A 264 8.82 -1.75 -0.81
N LYS A 265 9.03 -0.56 -1.38
CA LYS A 265 8.05 0.15 -2.21
C LYS A 265 8.37 0.05 -3.71
N ASP A 266 7.41 -0.42 -4.49
CA ASP A 266 7.51 -0.42 -5.96
C ASP A 266 7.42 1.00 -6.57
N GLU A 267 6.78 1.95 -5.86
CA GLU A 267 6.66 3.35 -6.28
C GLU A 267 7.70 4.28 -5.63
N TRP A 268 8.08 5.33 -6.37
CA TRP A 268 9.06 6.33 -5.95
C TRP A 268 8.51 7.41 -5.00
N GLY A 269 7.19 7.50 -4.84
CA GLY A 269 6.53 8.59 -4.13
C GLY A 269 6.69 9.95 -4.83
N PRO A 270 6.45 11.07 -4.13
CA PRO A 270 6.55 12.42 -4.68
C PRO A 270 7.99 12.90 -4.83
N ASP A 271 8.22 13.82 -5.77
CA ASP A 271 9.46 14.60 -5.85
C ASP A 271 9.66 15.41 -4.56
N ARG A 272 10.89 15.38 -4.03
CA ARG A 272 11.31 16.06 -2.81
C ARG A 272 11.92 17.46 -3.09
N LEU A 273 11.90 17.94 -4.33
CA LEU A 273 12.40 19.26 -4.73
C LEU A 273 11.27 20.25 -5.13
N GLU A 274 11.08 21.32 -4.34
CA GLU A 274 10.22 22.46 -4.75
C GLU A 274 10.75 23.20 -6.00
N THR A 275 12.07 23.13 -6.23
CA THR A 275 12.75 23.70 -7.40
C THR A 275 13.97 22.84 -7.75
N PRO A 276 14.44 22.82 -9.01
CA PRO A 276 15.67 22.13 -9.38
C PRO A 276 16.88 22.48 -8.49
N LEU A 277 17.71 21.48 -8.21
CA LEU A 277 18.95 21.62 -7.45
C LEU A 277 20.11 21.96 -8.40
N GLU A 278 20.42 23.25 -8.49
CA GLU A 278 21.48 23.82 -9.34
C GLU A 278 22.90 23.30 -9.01
N ARG A 279 23.78 23.27 -10.01
CA ARG A 279 25.19 22.85 -9.86
C ARG A 279 25.93 23.64 -8.77
N GLY A 280 26.63 22.93 -7.89
CA GLY A 280 27.29 23.46 -6.70
C GLY A 280 26.38 23.73 -5.50
N SER A 281 25.04 23.69 -5.67
CA SER A 281 24.11 24.01 -4.59
C SER A 281 23.91 22.85 -3.61
N ARG A 282 23.72 23.19 -2.34
CA ARG A 282 23.33 22.25 -1.27
C ARG A 282 21.92 22.56 -0.80
N ARG A 283 21.06 21.55 -0.70
CA ARG A 283 19.76 21.62 -0.03
C ARG A 283 19.76 20.65 1.16
N ARG A 284 19.12 21.06 2.25
CA ARG A 284 18.71 20.14 3.33
C ARG A 284 17.24 19.83 3.12
N LEU A 285 16.89 18.56 3.27
CA LEU A 285 15.51 18.07 3.27
C LEU A 285 15.39 17.13 4.47
N ASP A 286 14.25 17.15 5.14
CA ASP A 286 13.90 16.15 6.13
C ASP A 286 12.96 15.16 5.40
N ILE A 287 13.33 13.87 5.37
CA ILE A 287 12.73 12.85 4.48
C ILE A 287 12.10 11.73 5.32
N PRO A 288 10.78 11.46 5.20
CA PRO A 288 10.13 10.35 5.90
C PRO A 288 10.45 9.01 5.22
N VAL A 289 11.49 8.33 5.69
CA VAL A 289 11.93 6.98 5.28
C VAL A 289 12.70 6.31 6.42
N ASP A 290 12.79 4.98 6.40
CA ASP A 290 13.70 4.25 7.29
C ASP A 290 15.19 4.46 6.92
N CYS A 291 16.10 3.98 7.78
CA CYS A 291 17.54 4.14 7.58
C CYS A 291 18.06 3.60 6.23
N THR A 292 17.40 2.61 5.63
CA THR A 292 17.76 2.07 4.31
C THR A 292 16.70 2.46 3.30
N ALA A 293 17.10 3.16 2.24
CA ALA A 293 16.18 3.67 1.23
C ALA A 293 16.74 3.59 -0.19
N ASP A 294 15.84 3.61 -1.16
CA ASP A 294 16.17 3.72 -2.58
C ASP A 294 16.11 5.19 -3.03
N MET A 295 17.00 5.57 -3.93
CA MET A 295 17.17 6.95 -4.40
C MET A 295 17.17 7.04 -5.93
N ARG A 296 16.47 8.04 -6.47
CA ARG A 296 16.45 8.40 -7.89
C ARG A 296 16.63 9.91 -8.06
N ILE A 297 17.47 10.31 -9.01
CA ILE A 297 17.52 11.69 -9.51
C ILE A 297 17.08 11.74 -10.97
N VAL A 298 16.41 12.82 -11.37
CA VAL A 298 16.03 13.06 -12.78
C VAL A 298 16.60 14.40 -13.24
N PHE A 299 17.13 14.45 -14.45
CA PHE A 299 17.68 15.65 -15.09
C PHE A 299 16.63 16.32 -15.99
N PRO A 300 16.76 17.62 -16.34
CA PRO A 300 15.78 18.34 -17.17
C PRO A 300 15.52 17.81 -18.59
N ASN A 301 16.22 16.76 -19.02
CA ASN A 301 16.00 16.05 -20.28
C ASN A 301 15.27 14.70 -20.09
N GLY A 302 14.79 14.38 -18.88
CA GLY A 302 14.12 13.12 -18.54
C GLY A 302 15.07 11.92 -18.34
N ALA A 303 16.39 12.10 -18.47
CA ALA A 303 17.34 11.06 -18.08
C ALA A 303 17.40 10.96 -16.55
N ALA A 304 17.56 9.75 -16.02
CA ALA A 304 17.56 9.49 -14.59
C ALA A 304 18.77 8.61 -14.18
N GLU A 305 19.19 8.77 -12.93
CA GLU A 305 20.16 7.88 -12.27
C GLU A 305 19.57 7.36 -10.96
N GLU A 306 19.81 6.08 -10.68
CA GLU A 306 19.25 5.37 -9.52
C GLU A 306 20.35 4.74 -8.67
N ARG A 307 20.15 4.72 -7.36
CA ARG A 307 20.94 3.93 -6.41
C ARG A 307 20.00 3.27 -5.41
N ARG A 308 20.18 1.97 -5.22
CA ARG A 308 19.36 1.14 -4.31
C ARG A 308 20.08 0.91 -2.97
N GLU A 309 19.32 0.54 -1.94
CA GLU A 309 19.82 0.10 -0.63
C GLU A 309 20.82 1.08 0.04
N VAL A 310 20.48 2.37 0.09
CA VAL A 310 21.34 3.40 0.69
C VAL A 310 21.11 3.52 2.20
N ASP A 311 22.16 3.32 3.00
CA ASP A 311 22.17 3.64 4.44
C ASP A 311 22.26 5.16 4.66
N LEU A 312 21.09 5.78 4.81
CA LEU A 312 20.89 7.21 5.08
C LEU A 312 21.26 7.61 6.51
N CYS A 313 21.27 6.66 7.44
CA CYS A 313 21.65 6.87 8.83
C CYS A 313 23.18 6.95 9.00
N ALA A 314 23.94 6.30 8.12
CA ALA A 314 25.39 6.51 7.97
C ALA A 314 25.72 7.73 7.08
N GLU A 315 25.09 7.86 5.91
CA GLU A 315 25.46 8.84 4.87
C GLU A 315 24.54 10.08 4.85
N THR A 316 24.52 10.86 5.93
CA THR A 316 23.67 12.08 6.04
C THR A 316 24.03 13.23 5.06
N LEU A 317 25.07 13.07 4.24
CA LEU A 317 25.45 13.97 3.15
C LEU A 317 25.65 13.20 1.83
N ILE A 318 24.71 13.39 0.91
CA ILE A 318 24.77 12.82 -0.43
C ILE A 318 25.43 13.82 -1.40
N VAL A 319 26.59 13.49 -1.94
CA VAL A 319 27.26 14.29 -3.00
C VAL A 319 26.94 13.69 -4.37
N LEU A 320 25.87 14.18 -4.98
CA LEU A 320 25.34 13.75 -6.28
C LEU A 320 26.31 14.22 -7.38
N ARG A 321 27.02 13.29 -8.01
CA ARG A 321 28.17 13.52 -8.91
C ARG A 321 28.24 12.42 -9.97
N PRO A 322 28.95 12.58 -11.10
CA PRO A 322 29.05 11.52 -12.11
C PRO A 322 29.55 10.21 -11.47
N GLY A 323 28.76 9.14 -11.57
CA GLY A 323 29.05 7.84 -10.95
C GLY A 323 28.75 7.73 -9.44
N TRP A 324 27.95 8.62 -8.84
CA TRP A 324 27.50 8.50 -7.43
C TRP A 324 26.78 7.17 -7.14
N THR A 325 26.08 6.62 -8.13
CA THR A 325 25.36 5.34 -8.07
C THR A 325 26.26 4.16 -7.71
N VAL A 326 27.52 4.16 -8.17
CA VAL A 326 28.53 3.12 -7.92
C VAL A 326 29.62 3.54 -6.92
N ALA A 327 29.48 4.70 -6.27
CA ALA A 327 30.49 5.22 -5.37
C ALA A 327 30.53 4.47 -4.02
N ALA A 328 31.73 4.12 -3.54
CA ALA A 328 31.90 3.42 -2.26
C ALA A 328 31.46 4.22 -1.02
N ARG A 329 31.43 5.56 -1.11
CA ARG A 329 30.84 6.48 -0.12
C ARG A 329 30.15 7.64 -0.83
N LEU A 330 29.05 8.13 -0.27
CA LEU A 330 28.21 9.17 -0.88
C LEU A 330 28.67 10.58 -0.52
N ASP A 331 29.25 10.80 0.66
CA ASP A 331 29.92 12.06 1.05
C ASP A 331 31.17 12.42 0.20
N ALA A 332 31.76 11.44 -0.50
CA ALA A 332 33.10 11.57 -1.06
C ALA A 332 33.13 12.55 -2.26
N GLY A 333 34.24 13.27 -2.39
CA GLY A 333 34.31 14.46 -3.26
C GLY A 333 34.29 15.79 -2.48
N LEU A 334 34.24 15.73 -1.14
CA LEU A 334 34.61 16.84 -0.25
C LEU A 334 36.13 17.09 -0.13
N ALA A 335 36.97 16.38 -0.90
CA ALA A 335 38.40 16.64 -0.92
C ALA A 335 38.66 18.12 -1.28
N GLU A 336 39.52 18.80 -0.53
CA GLU A 336 39.89 20.19 -0.84
C GLU A 336 40.35 20.29 -2.29
N PRO A 337 39.91 21.31 -3.06
CA PRO A 337 40.31 21.44 -4.45
C PRO A 337 41.85 21.51 -4.48
N PRO A 338 42.54 20.60 -5.21
CA PRO A 338 43.99 20.39 -5.06
C PRO A 338 44.74 21.70 -5.25
N PRO A 339 45.86 21.96 -4.55
CA PRO A 339 46.47 23.29 -4.47
C PRO A 339 46.61 23.94 -5.86
N PRO A 340 46.35 25.27 -6.01
CA PRO A 340 46.26 25.93 -7.31
C PRO A 340 47.43 25.58 -8.22
N ARG A 341 47.14 25.22 -9.47
CA ARG A 341 48.17 24.71 -10.40
C ARG A 341 49.27 25.77 -10.53
N PRO A 342 50.56 25.43 -10.37
CA PRO A 342 51.65 26.38 -10.53
C PRO A 342 51.57 27.11 -11.89
N GLY A 343 51.59 28.45 -11.87
CA GLY A 343 51.37 29.26 -13.07
C GLY A 343 49.89 29.49 -13.44
N SER A 344 48.97 29.32 -12.50
CA SER A 344 47.56 29.71 -12.63
C SER A 344 47.07 30.48 -11.39
N LEU A 345 45.99 31.26 -11.55
CA LEU A 345 45.22 31.83 -10.44
C LEU A 345 43.96 30.99 -10.25
N ARG A 346 43.68 30.55 -9.02
CA ARG A 346 42.38 29.96 -8.72
C ARG A 346 41.35 31.07 -8.51
N LEU A 347 40.27 31.03 -9.26
CA LEU A 347 39.06 31.78 -8.94
C LEU A 347 38.16 30.91 -8.09
N ARG A 348 37.51 31.49 -7.09
CA ARG A 348 36.39 30.87 -6.36
C ARG A 348 35.16 31.75 -6.47
N ASN A 349 34.03 31.18 -6.89
CA ASN A 349 32.76 31.88 -6.80
C ASN A 349 32.28 31.86 -5.35
N ALA A 350 32.36 33.00 -4.66
CA ALA A 350 31.82 33.22 -3.32
C ALA A 350 30.60 34.16 -3.30
N ALA A 351 30.07 34.52 -4.48
CA ALA A 351 28.77 35.19 -4.62
C ALA A 351 27.62 34.19 -4.40
N ARG A 352 26.38 34.71 -4.31
CA ARG A 352 25.17 33.90 -4.03
C ARG A 352 24.53 33.24 -5.25
N VAL A 353 25.04 33.51 -6.45
CA VAL A 353 24.52 33.00 -7.73
C VAL A 353 25.67 32.51 -8.62
N PRO A 354 25.42 31.67 -9.64
CA PRO A 354 26.47 31.17 -10.51
C PRO A 354 27.08 32.26 -11.41
N VAL A 355 28.39 32.19 -11.68
CA VAL A 355 29.04 32.99 -12.74
C VAL A 355 28.77 32.32 -14.09
N VAL A 356 28.23 33.07 -15.05
CA VAL A 356 27.84 32.58 -16.37
C VAL A 356 28.76 33.03 -17.51
N GLN A 357 29.58 34.06 -17.30
CA GLN A 357 30.62 34.51 -18.25
C GLN A 357 31.87 34.97 -17.48
N LEU A 358 33.05 34.74 -18.04
CA LEU A 358 34.32 35.14 -17.43
C LEU A 358 35.28 35.72 -18.48
N TYR A 359 35.66 36.98 -18.32
CA TYR A 359 36.53 37.71 -19.23
C TYR A 359 37.87 38.04 -18.58
N VAL A 360 38.93 37.97 -19.38
CA VAL A 360 40.32 38.16 -18.94
C VAL A 360 41.06 38.97 -20.00
N ASP A 361 41.42 40.21 -19.65
CA ASP A 361 42.12 41.12 -20.53
C ASP A 361 43.59 41.24 -20.07
N ALA A 362 44.54 40.75 -20.88
CA ALA A 362 45.95 41.00 -20.64
C ALA A 362 46.30 42.47 -20.97
N GLY A 363 46.54 43.28 -19.94
CA GLY A 363 46.95 44.68 -20.07
C GLY A 363 45.89 45.63 -20.63
N ARG A 364 46.38 46.68 -21.30
CA ARG A 364 45.59 47.79 -21.87
C ARG A 364 46.18 48.15 -23.24
N LYS A 365 45.42 47.93 -24.32
CA LYS A 365 45.79 48.42 -25.66
C LYS A 365 45.87 49.95 -25.62
N GLU A 366 46.97 50.51 -26.12
CA GLU A 366 46.98 51.92 -26.54
C GLU A 366 46.01 52.08 -27.74
N GLY A 367 45.18 53.13 -27.72
CA GLY A 367 44.19 53.41 -28.77
C GLY A 367 42.72 53.39 -28.32
N GLY A 368 42.39 52.63 -27.27
CA GLY A 368 41.10 52.72 -26.57
C GLY A 368 40.08 51.60 -26.83
N GLY A 369 39.02 51.59 -26.00
CA GLY A 369 37.95 50.59 -26.01
C GLY A 369 38.23 49.36 -25.12
N PRO A 370 37.32 48.97 -24.20
CA PRO A 370 37.38 47.68 -23.52
C PRO A 370 36.83 46.58 -24.43
N GLU A 371 37.62 46.18 -25.42
CA GLU A 371 37.38 44.96 -26.20
C GLU A 371 37.60 43.75 -25.28
N ARG A 372 36.51 43.30 -24.61
CA ARG A 372 36.53 42.15 -23.70
C ARG A 372 37.17 40.96 -24.39
N GLY A 373 38.11 40.28 -23.71
CA GLY A 373 38.67 39.01 -24.20
C GLY A 373 37.60 37.94 -24.46
N PRO A 374 37.96 36.80 -25.08
CA PRO A 374 37.02 35.70 -25.25
C PRO A 374 36.58 35.13 -23.89
N ASP A 375 35.30 34.75 -23.80
CA ASP A 375 34.74 34.13 -22.59
C ASP A 375 35.49 32.83 -22.25
N ARG A 376 36.04 32.78 -21.03
CA ARG A 376 36.85 31.70 -20.49
C ARG A 376 36.01 30.57 -19.89
N LEU A 377 34.71 30.79 -19.67
CA LEU A 377 33.73 29.75 -19.32
C LEU A 377 33.04 29.16 -20.58
N GLY A 378 32.77 30.00 -21.57
CA GLY A 378 32.27 29.59 -22.90
C GLY A 378 30.83 29.08 -22.89
N ARG A 379 30.62 27.80 -22.56
CA ARG A 379 29.28 27.21 -22.34
C ARG A 379 29.08 26.66 -20.93
N ASN A 380 30.12 26.72 -20.09
CA ASN A 380 30.11 26.23 -18.72
C ASN A 380 29.65 27.33 -17.75
N VAL A 381 29.33 26.93 -16.52
CA VAL A 381 28.88 27.83 -15.46
C VAL A 381 29.64 27.49 -14.18
N LEU A 382 30.25 28.49 -13.53
CA LEU A 382 30.94 28.31 -12.26
C LEU A 382 29.93 28.48 -11.12
N GLY A 383 29.50 27.37 -10.54
CA GLY A 383 28.49 27.28 -9.50
C GLY A 383 28.90 27.98 -8.20
N VAL A 384 27.94 28.17 -7.30
CA VAL A 384 28.20 28.80 -5.99
C VAL A 384 29.17 27.93 -5.19
N GLY A 385 30.23 28.53 -4.65
CA GLY A 385 31.28 27.83 -3.91
C GLY A 385 32.26 27.00 -4.76
N GLU A 386 32.14 27.00 -6.08
CA GLU A 386 33.05 26.30 -7.00
C GLU A 386 34.33 27.07 -7.31
N THR A 387 35.34 26.36 -7.80
CA THR A 387 36.67 26.88 -8.11
C THR A 387 37.11 26.58 -9.55
N LEU A 388 37.75 27.54 -10.21
CA LEU A 388 38.33 27.41 -11.55
C LEU A 388 39.82 27.83 -11.53
N ASP A 389 40.71 26.94 -11.98
CA ASP A 389 42.12 27.31 -12.22
C ASP A 389 42.24 28.05 -13.55
N LEU A 390 42.46 29.36 -13.48
CA LEU A 390 42.58 30.25 -14.63
C LEU A 390 44.06 30.45 -14.98
N ALA A 391 44.48 29.87 -16.10
CA ALA A 391 45.81 30.12 -16.69
C ALA A 391 45.84 31.44 -17.48
N PRO A 392 46.99 32.13 -17.56
CA PRO A 392 47.23 33.27 -18.44
C PRO A 392 46.77 33.03 -19.89
N PRO A 393 46.29 34.06 -20.60
CA PRO A 393 45.91 33.93 -22.01
C PRO A 393 47.13 33.71 -22.92
N GLU A 394 48.30 34.25 -22.54
CA GLU A 394 49.58 34.08 -23.23
C GLU A 394 50.68 33.68 -22.22
N PRO A 395 51.68 32.86 -22.60
CA PRO A 395 52.77 32.48 -21.69
C PRO A 395 53.54 33.69 -21.15
N GLY A 396 53.52 33.88 -19.83
CA GLY A 396 54.17 35.02 -19.15
C GLY A 396 53.30 36.27 -19.01
N ALA A 397 52.10 36.32 -19.60
CA ALA A 397 51.14 37.43 -19.42
C ALA A 397 50.40 37.32 -18.08
N CYS A 398 51.15 37.37 -16.97
CA CYS A 398 50.63 37.15 -15.62
C CYS A 398 49.69 38.27 -15.14
N GLY A 399 49.97 39.53 -15.47
CA GLY A 399 49.14 40.67 -15.06
C GLY A 399 47.94 40.88 -15.99
N ALA A 400 46.72 40.80 -15.44
CA ALA A 400 45.48 40.96 -16.20
C ALA A 400 44.42 41.79 -15.44
N ARG A 401 43.40 42.24 -16.18
CA ARG A 401 42.09 42.64 -15.64
C ARG A 401 41.11 41.47 -15.79
N LEU A 402 40.23 41.29 -14.82
CA LEU A 402 39.25 40.22 -14.80
C LEU A 402 37.84 40.77 -14.60
N LEU A 403 36.88 40.22 -15.35
CA LEU A 403 35.45 40.50 -15.21
C LEU A 403 34.66 39.19 -15.18
N ALA A 404 33.92 38.96 -14.11
CA ALA A 404 32.96 37.86 -14.00
C ALA A 404 31.52 38.40 -14.05
N VAL A 405 30.65 37.78 -14.87
CA VAL A 405 29.23 38.12 -14.97
C VAL A 405 28.40 37.04 -14.29
N LEU A 406 27.57 37.43 -13.33
CA LEU A 406 26.67 36.55 -12.58
C LEU A 406 25.38 36.27 -13.35
N ARG A 407 24.69 35.17 -13.03
CA ARG A 407 23.43 34.76 -13.68
C ARG A 407 22.31 35.82 -13.55
N ASP A 408 22.37 36.68 -12.53
CA ASP A 408 21.44 37.80 -12.33
C ASP A 408 21.81 39.09 -13.10
N GLY A 409 22.92 39.08 -13.84
CA GLY A 409 23.43 40.23 -14.60
C GLY A 409 24.42 41.12 -13.83
N THR A 410 24.73 40.81 -12.56
CA THR A 410 25.73 41.56 -11.79
C THR A 410 27.14 41.33 -12.34
N GLU A 411 27.93 42.39 -12.46
CA GLU A 411 29.33 42.32 -12.91
C GLU A 411 30.32 42.54 -11.75
N ILE A 412 31.24 41.58 -11.56
CA ILE A 412 32.35 41.64 -10.60
C ILE A 412 33.63 41.96 -11.38
N HIS A 413 34.23 43.13 -11.11
CA HIS A 413 35.44 43.62 -11.77
C HIS A 413 36.66 43.55 -10.84
N HIS A 414 37.81 43.13 -11.36
CA HIS A 414 39.12 43.21 -10.70
C HIS A 414 40.16 43.83 -11.65
N ASP A 415 40.57 45.07 -11.37
CA ASP A 415 41.45 45.86 -12.25
C ASP A 415 42.94 45.45 -12.27
N SER A 416 43.34 44.54 -11.37
CA SER A 416 44.69 43.98 -11.36
C SER A 416 44.68 42.63 -10.65
N VAL A 417 44.93 41.55 -11.40
CA VAL A 417 45.11 40.19 -10.88
C VAL A 417 46.40 39.59 -11.43
N ASP A 418 47.07 38.78 -10.60
CA ASP A 418 48.20 37.95 -11.01
C ASP A 418 47.74 36.52 -11.31
N LEU A 419 47.60 36.22 -12.61
CA LEU A 419 47.22 34.93 -13.16
C LEU A 419 48.29 33.84 -13.00
N CYS A 420 49.49 34.16 -12.52
CA CYS A 420 50.57 33.21 -12.27
C CYS A 420 50.76 32.91 -10.77
N SER A 421 50.07 33.63 -9.90
CA SER A 421 50.30 33.69 -8.44
C SER A 421 50.21 32.37 -7.67
N GLY A 422 49.47 31.37 -8.17
CA GLY A 422 49.17 30.15 -7.41
C GLY A 422 48.28 30.39 -6.18
N GLN A 423 47.58 31.52 -6.11
CA GLN A 423 46.68 31.89 -5.01
C GLN A 423 45.21 31.66 -5.38
N GLU A 424 44.30 31.83 -4.40
CA GLU A 424 42.85 31.86 -4.62
C GLU A 424 42.29 33.28 -4.49
N LEU A 425 41.58 33.73 -5.53
CA LEU A 425 40.79 34.94 -5.57
C LEU A 425 39.30 34.59 -5.46
N ALA A 426 38.67 34.99 -4.37
CA ALA A 426 37.23 34.83 -4.16
C ALA A 426 36.45 36.01 -4.77
N LEU A 427 35.71 35.72 -5.85
CA LEU A 427 34.69 36.60 -6.45
C LEU A 427 33.53 36.74 -5.46
N ARG A 428 33.11 37.97 -5.12
CA ARG A 428 32.09 38.26 -4.09
C ARG A 428 31.11 39.31 -4.56
#